data_AF-A0A1W9L8S0-F1
#
_entry.id   AF-A0A1W9L8S0-F1
#
_cell.length_a   1.000
_cell.length_b   1.000
_cell.length_c   1.000
_cell.angle_alpha   90.00
_cell.angle_beta   90.00
_cell.angle_gamma   90.00
#
_symmetry.space_group_name_H-M   'P 1'
#
loop_
_entity.id
_entity.type
_entity.pdbx_description
1 polymer ?
#
loop_
_entity_poly.entity_id
_entity_poly.type
_entity_poly.pdbx_seq_one_letter_code
_entity_poly.pdbx_strand_id
1 'polypeptide(L)'
;MKTVLIGTAMVAAILVQTTGCATTEADKTTALGAGIGAGLGMILGNNLGSGGSDRALGAAAGALLGGALGRQYGKQGETQQQMNYLQQQQFMTTVWINNSNGSKTPVQLRMTEGGQYIGPRGEYYSSMPTEEQLRKVYGV
;
A
#
# COMPACT_ATOMS: atom_id res chain seq x y z
N MET A 1 -30.46 31.59 -9.50
CA MET A 1 -29.29 31.83 -8.63
C MET A 1 -29.07 30.69 -7.62
N LYS A 2 -29.00 29.43 -8.08
CA LYS A 2 -28.79 28.24 -7.19
C LYS A 2 -27.73 27.27 -7.74
N THR A 3 -27.29 27.44 -8.98
CA THR A 3 -26.28 26.59 -9.64
C THR A 3 -24.84 27.05 -9.38
N VAL A 4 -24.64 28.30 -8.96
CA VAL A 4 -23.29 28.88 -8.72
C VAL A 4 -22.65 28.35 -7.42
N LEU A 5 -23.46 27.90 -6.45
CA LEU A 5 -22.97 27.34 -5.17
C LEU A 5 -22.45 25.90 -5.28
N ILE A 6 -22.85 25.17 -6.33
CA ILE A 6 -22.39 23.79 -6.57
C ILE A 6 -21.02 23.83 -7.29
N GLY A 7 -20.79 24.83 -8.15
CA GLY A 7 -19.52 25.01 -8.85
C GLY A 7 -18.36 25.43 -7.93
N THR A 8 -18.62 26.23 -6.90
CA THR A 8 -17.57 26.69 -5.96
C THR A 8 -17.11 25.61 -4.98
N ALA A 9 -17.94 24.61 -4.67
CA ALA A 9 -17.54 23.47 -3.84
C ALA A 9 -16.56 22.53 -4.58
N MET A 10 -16.69 22.43 -5.92
CA MET A 10 -15.82 21.57 -6.74
C MET A 10 -14.47 22.25 -7.09
N VAL A 11 -14.45 23.59 -7.20
CA VAL A 11 -13.23 24.36 -7.45
C VAL A 11 -12.38 24.52 -6.17
N ALA A 12 -12.99 24.53 -4.99
CA ALA A 12 -12.26 24.50 -3.72
C ALA A 12 -11.48 23.19 -3.49
N ALA A 13 -11.90 22.08 -4.12
CA ALA A 13 -11.18 20.80 -4.05
C ALA A 13 -9.92 20.77 -4.93
N ILE A 14 -9.79 21.67 -5.91
CA ILE A 14 -8.63 21.73 -6.83
C ILE A 14 -7.52 22.66 -6.30
N LEU A 15 -7.82 23.53 -5.34
CA LEU A 15 -6.85 24.49 -4.78
C LEU A 15 -6.03 23.94 -3.60
N VAL A 16 -6.32 22.73 -3.09
CA VAL A 16 -5.56 22.09 -1.99
C VAL A 16 -4.45 21.17 -2.53
N GLN A 17 -3.82 21.53 -3.65
CA GLN A 17 -2.75 20.72 -4.25
C GLN A 17 -1.39 21.44 -4.29
N THR A 18 -1.27 22.67 -3.75
CA THR A 18 -0.01 23.44 -3.92
C THR A 18 0.60 24.05 -2.64
N THR A 19 0.11 23.75 -1.44
CA THR A 19 0.89 24.07 -0.22
C THR A 19 1.93 22.98 0.04
N GLY A 20 3.03 23.06 -0.69
CA GLY A 20 4.28 22.42 -0.32
C GLY A 20 4.85 23.08 0.93
N CYS A 21 4.49 22.54 2.10
CA CYS A 21 5.31 22.60 3.30
C CYS A 21 5.69 21.16 3.58
N ALA A 22 6.97 20.86 3.80
CA ALA A 22 7.51 19.51 3.94
C ALA A 22 6.63 18.64 4.85
N THR A 23 5.70 17.89 4.23
CA THR A 23 4.75 17.04 4.94
C THR A 23 5.48 15.72 5.10
N THR A 24 5.99 15.50 6.30
CA THR A 24 6.69 14.26 6.64
C THR A 24 5.66 13.12 6.62
N GLU A 25 6.09 11.87 6.42
CA GLU A 25 5.21 10.70 6.54
C GLU A 25 4.44 10.70 7.87
N ALA A 26 5.07 11.19 8.94
CA ALA A 26 4.44 11.43 10.23
C ALA A 26 3.25 12.40 10.18
N ASP A 27 3.29 13.44 9.37
CA ASP A 27 2.19 14.41 9.23
C ASP A 27 1.03 13.79 8.45
N LYS A 28 1.31 12.94 7.45
CA LYS A 28 0.28 12.21 6.69
C LYS A 28 -0.47 11.22 7.56
N THR A 29 0.24 10.41 8.36
CA THR A 29 -0.39 9.43 9.26
C THR A 29 -1.02 10.09 10.48
N THR A 30 -0.49 11.22 10.96
CA THR A 30 -1.18 12.07 11.95
C THR A 30 -2.48 12.61 11.38
N ALA A 31 -2.48 13.18 10.17
CA ALA A 31 -3.69 13.70 9.54
C ALA A 31 -4.71 12.57 9.29
N LEU A 32 -4.25 11.41 8.82
CA LEU A 32 -5.09 10.23 8.63
C LEU A 32 -5.67 9.71 9.95
N GLY A 33 -4.84 9.57 10.98
CA GLY A 33 -5.26 9.13 12.31
C GLY A 33 -6.22 10.12 12.96
N ALA A 34 -5.98 11.43 12.81
CA ALA A 34 -6.89 12.47 13.28
C ALA A 34 -8.22 12.43 12.52
N GLY A 35 -8.21 12.25 11.21
CA GLY A 35 -9.44 12.12 10.41
C GLY A 35 -10.28 10.90 10.80
N ILE A 36 -9.65 9.73 10.92
CA ILE A 36 -10.32 8.49 11.34
C ILE A 36 -10.84 8.64 12.79
N GLY A 37 -10.00 9.14 13.69
CA GLY A 37 -10.37 9.37 15.09
C GLY A 37 -11.51 10.37 15.24
N ALA A 38 -11.52 11.45 14.47
CA ALA A 38 -12.62 12.42 14.45
C ALA A 38 -13.94 11.78 13.99
N GLY A 39 -13.89 10.98 12.93
CA GLY A 39 -15.07 10.28 12.41
C GLY A 39 -15.66 9.32 13.44
N LEU A 40 -14.82 8.48 14.05
CA LEU A 40 -15.25 7.55 15.10
C LEU A 40 -15.73 8.29 16.35
N GLY A 41 -15.03 9.33 16.76
CA GLY A 41 -15.39 10.16 17.91
C GLY A 41 -16.73 10.87 17.72
N MET A 42 -17.08 11.28 16.49
CA MET A 42 -18.38 11.87 16.19
C MET A 42 -19.53 10.86 16.37
N ILE A 43 -19.33 9.60 15.96
CA ILE A 43 -20.31 8.52 16.09
C ILE A 43 -20.57 8.20 17.57
N LEU A 44 -19.50 8.08 18.36
CA LEU A 44 -19.60 7.81 19.78
C LEU A 44 -20.15 9.01 20.57
N GLY A 45 -19.73 10.23 20.23
CA GLY A 45 -20.22 11.47 20.82
C GLY A 45 -21.72 11.67 20.61
N ASN A 46 -22.27 11.21 19.49
CA ASN A 46 -23.71 11.22 19.23
C ASN A 46 -24.53 10.32 20.19
N ASN A 47 -23.92 9.34 20.85
CA ASN A 47 -24.59 8.48 21.82
C ASN A 47 -24.49 9.01 23.27
N LEU A 48 -23.55 9.91 23.55
CA LEU A 48 -23.41 10.57 24.86
C LEU A 48 -24.46 11.68 25.07
N GLY A 49 -25.01 12.22 23.98
CA GLY A 49 -26.06 13.21 24.03
C GLY A 49 -26.63 13.49 22.64
N SER A 50 -27.85 14.03 22.60
CA SER A 50 -28.58 14.35 21.37
C SER A 50 -28.15 15.67 20.71
N GLY A 51 -27.12 16.34 21.25
CA GLY A 51 -26.66 17.67 20.81
C GLY A 51 -25.50 17.65 19.81
N GLY A 52 -25.45 18.66 18.94
CA GLY A 52 -24.31 18.87 18.03
C GLY A 52 -22.99 19.12 18.78
N SER A 53 -23.06 19.64 20.01
CA SER A 53 -21.89 19.86 20.88
C SER A 53 -21.21 18.56 21.29
N ASP A 54 -21.97 17.49 21.54
CA ASP A 54 -21.42 16.19 21.97
C ASP A 54 -20.70 15.47 20.83
N ARG A 55 -21.22 15.61 19.61
CA ARG A 55 -20.56 15.17 18.37
C ARG A 55 -19.26 15.92 18.12
N ALA A 56 -19.28 17.25 18.29
CA ALA A 56 -18.09 18.08 18.11
C ALA A 56 -17.02 17.77 19.16
N LEU A 57 -17.41 17.54 20.40
CA LEU A 57 -16.51 17.14 21.47
C LEU A 57 -15.90 15.76 21.20
N GLY A 58 -16.72 14.79 20.80
CA GLY A 58 -16.25 13.46 20.42
C GLY A 58 -15.30 13.51 19.22
N ALA A 59 -15.63 14.30 18.19
CA ALA A 59 -14.77 14.49 17.03
C ALA A 59 -13.44 15.16 17.40
N ALA A 60 -13.45 16.19 18.25
CA ALA A 60 -12.24 16.86 18.70
C ALA A 60 -11.35 15.92 19.53
N ALA A 61 -11.92 15.22 20.51
CA ALA A 61 -11.20 14.24 21.33
C ALA A 61 -10.63 13.11 20.47
N GLY A 62 -11.43 12.56 19.55
CA GLY A 62 -11.02 11.52 18.62
C GLY A 62 -9.93 12.00 17.65
N ALA A 63 -10.01 13.22 17.14
CA ALA A 63 -8.99 13.81 16.27
C ALA A 63 -7.65 13.97 16.99
N LEU A 64 -7.68 14.46 18.23
CA LEU A 64 -6.48 14.65 19.04
C LEU A 64 -5.81 13.31 19.35
N LEU A 65 -6.59 12.33 19.83
CA LEU A 65 -6.08 11.00 20.15
C LEU A 65 -5.58 10.27 18.90
N GLY A 66 -6.37 10.27 17.83
CA GLY A 66 -6.01 9.65 16.56
C GLY A 66 -4.80 10.30 15.89
N GLY A 67 -4.67 11.62 15.98
CA GLY A 67 -3.52 12.36 15.45
C GLY A 67 -2.24 12.09 16.24
N ALA A 68 -2.33 12.02 17.57
CA ALA A 68 -1.21 11.69 18.44
C ALA A 68 -0.69 10.26 18.17
N LEU A 69 -1.61 9.28 18.10
CA LEU A 69 -1.26 7.90 17.76
C LEU A 69 -0.71 7.80 16.33
N GLY A 70 -1.35 8.47 15.36
CA GLY A 70 -0.90 8.52 13.97
C GLY A 70 0.52 9.08 13.81
N ARG A 71 0.93 10.04 14.66
CA ARG A 71 2.31 10.58 14.65
C ARG A 71 3.35 9.56 15.08
N GLN A 72 2.98 8.70 16.02
CA GLN A 72 3.86 7.71 16.60
C GLN A 72 4.09 6.53 15.64
N TYR A 73 3.03 6.07 14.95
CA TYR A 73 3.12 5.03 13.93
C TYR A 73 3.59 5.54 12.56
N GLY A 74 3.47 6.84 12.30
CA GLY A 74 3.87 7.49 11.04
C GLY A 74 5.33 7.41 10.67
N LYS A 75 6.19 7.22 11.66
CA LYS A 75 7.61 6.99 11.44
C LYS A 75 7.90 5.62 10.79
N GLN A 76 6.92 4.72 10.71
CA GLN A 76 7.01 3.43 10.02
C GLN A 76 6.53 3.47 8.56
N GLY A 77 6.41 4.65 7.93
CA GLY A 77 6.11 4.75 6.48
C GLY A 77 7.16 4.03 5.60
N GLU A 78 8.38 3.86 6.11
CA GLU A 78 9.44 3.08 5.45
C GLU A 78 9.10 1.58 5.32
N THR A 79 8.34 1.02 6.27
CA THR A 79 7.90 -0.39 6.23
C THR A 79 6.95 -0.65 5.08
N GLN A 80 6.16 0.35 4.65
CA GLN A 80 5.22 0.20 3.55
C GLN A 80 5.94 0.06 2.20
N GLN A 81 7.08 0.73 2.04
CA GLN A 81 7.96 0.52 0.89
C GLN A 81 8.61 -0.87 0.91
N GLN A 82 8.98 -1.36 2.10
CA GLN A 82 9.52 -2.70 2.25
C GLN A 82 8.48 -3.79 1.94
N MET A 83 7.22 -3.58 2.33
CA MET A 83 6.11 -4.47 1.96
C MET A 83 5.87 -4.51 0.45
N ASN A 84 6.02 -3.38 -0.26
CA ASN A 84 5.97 -3.35 -1.72
C ASN A 84 7.13 -4.14 -2.37
N TYR A 85 8.35 -4.07 -1.80
CA TYR A 85 9.49 -4.89 -2.27
C TYR A 85 9.24 -6.39 -2.06
N LEU A 86 8.67 -6.78 -0.92
CA LEU A 86 8.30 -8.17 -0.65
C LEU A 86 7.15 -8.64 -1.55
N GLN A 87 6.21 -7.75 -1.88
CA GLN A 87 5.15 -8.01 -2.84
C GLN A 87 5.69 -8.23 -4.26
N GLN A 88 6.76 -7.54 -4.67
CA GLN A 88 7.44 -7.82 -5.94
C GLN A 88 8.12 -9.20 -5.98
N GLN A 89 8.56 -9.72 -4.84
CA GLN A 89 9.11 -11.09 -4.77
C GLN A 89 8.05 -12.18 -4.93
N GLN A 90 6.77 -11.87 -4.78
CA GLN A 90 5.69 -12.85 -4.95
C GLN A 90 5.60 -13.41 -6.37
N PHE A 91 6.20 -12.72 -7.35
CA PHE A 91 6.27 -13.16 -8.74
C PHE A 91 7.53 -13.98 -9.04
N MET A 92 8.39 -14.27 -8.07
CA MET A 92 9.52 -15.16 -8.26
C MET A 92 9.14 -16.59 -7.90
N THR A 93 9.24 -17.52 -8.86
CA THR A 93 9.07 -18.95 -8.63
C THR A 93 10.41 -19.66 -8.78
N THR A 94 10.75 -20.54 -7.86
CA THR A 94 11.99 -21.33 -7.92
C THR A 94 11.68 -22.74 -8.39
N VAL A 95 12.29 -23.14 -9.51
CA VAL A 95 12.22 -24.50 -10.02
C VAL A 95 13.55 -25.18 -9.75
N TRP A 96 13.50 -26.34 -9.09
CA TRP A 96 14.68 -27.14 -8.77
C TRP A 96 14.92 -28.16 -9.87
N ILE A 97 16.11 -28.14 -10.48
CA ILE A 97 16.52 -29.12 -11.49
C ILE A 97 17.37 -30.20 -10.83
N ASN A 98 17.05 -31.47 -11.08
CA ASN A 98 17.85 -32.61 -10.68
C ASN A 98 18.82 -33.00 -11.81
N ASN A 99 20.12 -32.89 -11.54
CA ASN A 99 21.16 -33.19 -12.51
C ASN A 99 21.56 -34.67 -12.47
N SER A 100 22.13 -35.16 -13.57
CA SER A 100 22.58 -36.56 -13.68
C SER A 100 23.70 -36.92 -12.71
N ASN A 101 24.45 -35.93 -12.22
CA ASN A 101 25.47 -36.08 -11.18
C ASN A 101 24.90 -36.07 -9.74
N GLY A 102 23.59 -35.99 -9.58
CA GLY A 102 22.89 -35.93 -8.28
C GLY A 102 22.82 -34.55 -7.64
N SER A 103 23.42 -33.52 -8.24
CA SER A 103 23.33 -32.13 -7.78
C SER A 103 21.98 -31.50 -8.14
N LYS A 104 21.53 -30.51 -7.36
CA LYS A 104 20.30 -29.75 -7.63
C LYS A 104 20.61 -28.29 -7.97
N THR A 105 20.17 -27.83 -9.14
CA THR A 105 20.33 -26.43 -9.56
C THR A 105 19.02 -25.66 -9.32
N PRO A 106 19.00 -24.63 -8.46
CA PRO A 106 17.84 -23.75 -8.31
C PRO A 106 17.80 -22.72 -9.46
N VAL A 107 16.68 -22.69 -10.17
CA VAL A 107 16.42 -21.67 -11.21
C VAL A 107 15.27 -20.79 -10.77
N GLN A 108 15.56 -19.51 -10.58
CA GLN A 108 14.56 -18.50 -10.21
C GLN A 108 13.96 -17.89 -11.47
N LEU A 109 12.65 -17.99 -11.62
CA LEU A 109 11.90 -17.43 -12.74
C LEU A 109 11.05 -16.27 -12.23
N ARG A 110 10.99 -15.19 -12.99
CA ARG A 110 10.12 -14.05 -12.70
C ARG A 110 8.87 -14.11 -13.57
N MET A 111 7.71 -14.15 -12.94
CA MET A 111 6.41 -14.06 -13.60
C MET A 111 6.12 -12.60 -14.00
N THR A 112 5.61 -12.40 -15.20
CA THR A 112 5.11 -11.10 -15.69
C THR A 112 3.61 -10.98 -15.45
N GLU A 113 3.08 -9.76 -15.49
CA GLU A 113 1.64 -9.50 -15.34
C GLU A 113 0.78 -10.23 -16.39
N GLY A 114 1.33 -10.51 -17.57
CA GLY A 114 0.70 -11.27 -18.64
C GLY A 114 0.76 -12.79 -18.48
N GLY A 115 1.29 -13.31 -17.37
CA GLY A 115 1.39 -14.74 -17.07
C GLY A 115 2.58 -15.47 -17.70
N GLN A 116 3.50 -14.74 -18.36
CA GLN A 116 4.74 -15.32 -18.87
C GLN A 116 5.80 -15.42 -17.77
N TYR A 117 6.79 -16.28 -17.95
CA TYR A 117 7.92 -16.42 -17.04
C TYR A 117 9.21 -16.02 -17.74
N ILE A 118 10.06 -15.28 -17.05
CA ILE A 118 11.38 -14.85 -17.53
C ILE A 118 12.44 -15.52 -16.66
N GLY A 119 13.35 -16.25 -17.28
CA GLY A 119 14.44 -16.91 -16.56
C GLY A 119 15.71 -16.06 -16.42
N PRO A 120 16.71 -16.57 -15.67
CA PRO A 120 17.93 -15.81 -15.32
C PRO A 120 18.75 -15.27 -16.50
N ARG A 121 18.69 -15.89 -17.68
CA ARG A 121 19.42 -15.42 -18.87
C ARG A 121 18.56 -14.55 -19.80
N GLY A 122 17.37 -14.15 -19.34
CA GLY A 122 16.44 -13.31 -20.10
C GLY A 122 15.60 -14.09 -21.12
N GLU A 123 15.57 -15.42 -21.04
CA GLU A 123 14.68 -16.24 -21.84
C GLU A 123 13.23 -16.13 -21.36
N TYR A 124 12.30 -16.20 -22.31
CA TYR A 124 10.87 -16.07 -22.06
C TYR A 124 10.18 -17.40 -22.23
N TYR A 125 9.29 -17.72 -21.31
CA TYR A 125 8.41 -18.88 -21.34
C TYR A 125 6.96 -18.41 -21.29
N SER A 126 6.17 -18.80 -22.29
CA SER A 126 4.75 -18.43 -22.38
C SER A 126 3.89 -19.05 -21.27
N SER A 127 4.40 -20.09 -20.62
CA SER A 127 3.79 -20.80 -19.49
C SER A 127 4.90 -21.30 -18.56
N MET A 128 4.53 -21.84 -17.39
CA MET A 128 5.50 -22.42 -16.46
C MET A 128 6.36 -23.49 -17.18
N PRO A 129 7.69 -23.30 -17.27
CA PRO A 129 8.55 -24.24 -17.96
C PRO A 129 8.74 -25.53 -17.17
N THR A 130 8.92 -26.64 -17.87
CA THR A 130 9.20 -27.93 -17.23
C THR A 130 10.64 -28.01 -16.77
N GLU A 131 10.90 -28.88 -15.79
CA GLU A 131 12.26 -29.17 -15.32
C GLU A 131 13.19 -29.56 -16.48
N GLU A 132 12.71 -30.35 -17.43
CA GLU A 132 13.51 -30.79 -18.59
C GLU A 132 13.89 -29.63 -19.51
N GLN A 133 12.98 -28.68 -19.74
CA GLN A 133 13.26 -27.47 -20.52
C GLN A 133 14.31 -26.60 -19.85
N LEU A 134 14.22 -26.44 -18.53
CA LEU A 134 15.23 -25.69 -17.76
C LEU A 134 16.56 -26.45 -17.70
N ARG A 135 16.56 -27.78 -17.58
CA ARG A 135 17.76 -28.62 -17.54
C ARG A 135 18.58 -28.52 -18.83
N LYS A 136 17.95 -28.34 -19.99
CA LYS A 136 18.70 -28.13 -21.26
C LYS A 136 19.51 -26.82 -21.26
N VAL A 137 19.11 -25.84 -20.45
CA VAL A 137 19.74 -24.51 -20.40
C VAL A 137 20.65 -24.35 -19.18
N TYR A 138 20.24 -24.90 -18.04
CA TYR A 138 20.86 -24.72 -16.71
C TYR A 138 21.37 -26.02 -16.06
N GLY A 139 21.11 -27.16 -16.69
CA GLY A 139 21.59 -28.45 -16.20
C GLY A 139 23.10 -28.57 -16.32
N VAL A 140 23.69 -29.35 -15.41
CA VAL A 140 25.13 -29.58 -15.26
C VAL A 140 25.45 -31.07 -15.21
#